data_AF-A0A194XGR5-F1
#
_entry.id   AF-A0A194XGR5-F1
#
_cell.length_a   1.000
_cell.length_b   1.000
_cell.length_c   1.000
_cell.angle_alpha   90.00
_cell.angle_beta   90.00
_cell.angle_gamma   90.00
#
_symmetry.space_group_name_H-M   'P 1'
#
loop_
_entity.id
_entity.type
_entity.pdbx_description
1 polymer ?
#
loop_
_entity_poly.entity_id
_entity_poly.type
_entity_poly.pdbx_seq_one_letter_code
_entity_poly.pdbx_strand_id
1 'polypeptide(L)'
;MDEAKHDFKSSHGKFYAMPGRVERVEGSSLQAMFLPKLQPEGRRLINACYRDQFVRGQLKHYGVEVDENKMSGNGALLLKEVLQAGKCAKVPDHIIAVREQLHARWLSRQTPQQLSRSPEFVMDKYFLSFGHPDRTKTTAVVGIPLDRNSSYCWADQMREAASKVADLYHETGFGPETQTIFMGWDPVAVRKAAESHAAKEAKPLRAKKDEREYKRKALHSEYMDTLKLRKASENPETFSPVGSYMVDCKEVEKGFLVQPTDLSIDICETKEPGMFKACFDFGVLVGVMIISVDKNALEQYISRLDRESESDGNDNREYDDDDDDDDEDEYAIDSDRKSTIPAKRKAETLRGRGRPPKKPKTGVAQPRVYQIRLKCRETEGMIHATAERGSIRFKDDIFSGFIGRANLPGVDDGVRFSARKISDTPARRRAGEGSWADYSERAYGYAYVNRWH
;
A
#
# COMPACT_ATOMS: atom_id res chain seq x y z
N MET A 1 -26.33 -32.13 -24.37
CA MET A 1 -25.36 -31.78 -23.30
C MET A 1 -24.71 -30.42 -23.50
N ASP A 2 -24.55 -29.91 -24.74
CA ASP A 2 -23.91 -28.60 -24.96
C ASP A 2 -24.82 -27.37 -24.74
N GLU A 3 -26.13 -27.49 -24.88
CA GLU A 3 -27.07 -26.37 -24.61
C GLU A 3 -27.08 -25.95 -23.13
N ALA A 4 -27.01 -26.90 -22.19
CA ALA A 4 -26.96 -26.63 -20.75
C ALA A 4 -25.71 -25.83 -20.31
N LYS A 5 -24.65 -25.77 -21.14
CA LYS A 5 -23.45 -24.96 -20.84
C LYS A 5 -23.66 -23.46 -21.01
N HIS A 6 -24.65 -23.04 -21.81
CA HIS A 6 -24.95 -21.62 -22.01
C HIS A 6 -25.84 -21.06 -20.91
N ASP A 7 -26.61 -21.94 -20.25
CA ASP A 7 -27.55 -21.57 -19.20
C ASP A 7 -26.95 -21.50 -17.79
N PHE A 8 -25.75 -22.06 -17.58
CA PHE A 8 -25.13 -22.08 -16.26
C PHE A 8 -23.68 -21.63 -16.27
N LYS A 9 -23.25 -21.01 -15.16
CA LYS A 9 -21.86 -20.58 -14.95
C LYS A 9 -21.42 -20.90 -13.53
N SER A 10 -20.17 -21.35 -13.39
CA SER A 10 -19.51 -21.46 -12.08
C SER A 10 -18.44 -20.37 -11.92
N SER A 11 -18.44 -19.70 -10.76
CA SER A 11 -17.39 -18.75 -10.38
C SER A 11 -17.35 -18.55 -8.87
N HIS A 12 -16.15 -18.46 -8.30
CA HIS A 12 -15.94 -18.28 -6.85
C HIS A 12 -16.65 -19.36 -6.02
N GLY A 13 -16.55 -20.63 -6.43
CA GLY A 13 -17.22 -21.74 -5.77
C GLY A 13 -18.74 -21.80 -5.93
N LYS A 14 -19.36 -20.79 -6.55
CA LYS A 14 -20.81 -20.69 -6.72
C LYS A 14 -21.27 -21.17 -8.09
N PHE A 15 -22.52 -21.61 -8.15
CA PHE A 15 -23.18 -22.12 -9.36
C PHE A 15 -24.42 -21.28 -9.67
N TYR A 16 -24.42 -20.65 -10.84
CA TYR A 16 -25.41 -19.66 -11.22
C TYR A 16 -26.16 -20.07 -12.47
N ALA A 17 -27.47 -19.82 -12.48
CA ALA A 17 -28.29 -19.82 -13.69
C ALA A 17 -28.16 -18.47 -14.40
N MET A 18 -28.13 -18.52 -15.74
CA MET A 18 -28.02 -17.38 -16.65
C MET A 18 -29.32 -17.25 -17.47
N PRO A 19 -29.71 -16.02 -17.88
CA PRO A 19 -29.13 -14.72 -17.48
C PRO A 19 -29.49 -14.34 -16.03
N GLY A 20 -28.76 -13.36 -15.46
CA GLY A 20 -29.08 -12.80 -14.14
C GLY A 20 -28.24 -13.29 -12.96
N ARG A 21 -27.35 -14.28 -13.17
CA ARG A 21 -26.45 -14.84 -12.14
C ARG A 21 -27.20 -15.26 -10.87
N VAL A 22 -28.23 -16.08 -11.02
CA VAL A 22 -29.08 -16.49 -9.90
C VAL A 22 -28.54 -17.76 -9.25
N GLU A 23 -28.22 -17.69 -7.96
CA GLU A 23 -27.82 -18.85 -7.14
C GLU A 23 -29.06 -19.65 -6.71
N ARG A 24 -28.94 -20.97 -6.61
CA ARG A 24 -30.05 -21.83 -6.20
C ARG A 24 -30.42 -21.60 -4.74
N VAL A 25 -31.69 -21.39 -4.48
CA VAL A 25 -32.28 -21.42 -3.14
C VAL A 25 -32.87 -22.80 -2.90
N GLU A 26 -32.71 -23.36 -1.70
CA GLU A 26 -33.31 -24.65 -1.34
C GLU A 26 -34.84 -24.62 -1.45
N GLY A 27 -35.44 -25.72 -1.90
CA GLY A 27 -36.88 -25.82 -2.14
C GLY A 27 -37.71 -25.54 -0.89
N SER A 28 -37.25 -26.00 0.29
CA SER A 28 -37.85 -25.73 1.59
C SER A 28 -37.89 -24.23 1.91
N SER A 29 -36.76 -23.53 1.71
CA SER A 29 -36.66 -22.08 1.90
C SER A 29 -37.52 -21.32 0.89
N LEU A 30 -37.57 -21.76 -0.37
CA LEU A 30 -38.46 -21.18 -1.38
C LEU A 30 -39.94 -21.34 -0.98
N GLN A 31 -40.33 -22.50 -0.47
CA GLN A 31 -41.69 -22.71 0.04
C GLN A 31 -41.99 -21.75 1.20
N ALA A 32 -41.10 -21.63 2.18
CA ALA A 32 -41.28 -20.72 3.31
C ALA A 32 -41.40 -19.24 2.87
N MET A 33 -40.67 -18.84 1.83
CA MET A 33 -40.68 -17.46 1.33
C MET A 33 -41.86 -17.12 0.42
N PHE A 34 -42.45 -18.09 -0.27
CA PHE A 34 -43.48 -17.85 -1.29
C PHE A 34 -44.87 -18.41 -0.94
N LEU A 35 -44.97 -19.32 0.04
CA LEU A 35 -46.21 -19.95 0.47
C LEU A 35 -46.55 -19.65 1.94
N PRO A 36 -47.85 -19.52 2.28
CA PRO A 36 -49.00 -19.41 1.36
C PRO A 36 -49.10 -18.02 0.70
N LYS A 37 -48.37 -17.03 1.22
CA LYS A 37 -48.26 -15.66 0.69
C LYS A 37 -46.79 -15.28 0.58
N LEU A 38 -46.45 -14.41 -0.37
CA LEU A 38 -45.09 -13.91 -0.58
C LEU A 38 -44.61 -13.14 0.66
N GLN A 39 -43.54 -13.64 1.28
CA GLN A 39 -42.90 -13.02 2.44
C GLN A 39 -41.95 -11.89 2.03
N PRO A 40 -41.62 -10.96 2.95
CA PRO A 40 -40.69 -9.87 2.68
C PRO A 40 -39.34 -10.32 2.13
N GLU A 41 -38.81 -11.45 2.60
CA GLU A 41 -37.54 -12.02 2.13
C GLU A 41 -37.61 -12.46 0.66
N GLY A 42 -38.66 -13.20 0.27
CA GLY A 42 -38.91 -13.57 -1.12
C GLY A 42 -39.10 -12.34 -2.02
N ARG A 43 -39.77 -11.30 -1.51
CA ARG A 43 -39.93 -10.03 -2.23
C ARG A 43 -38.60 -9.29 -2.42
N ARG A 44 -37.72 -9.29 -1.42
CA ARG A 44 -36.36 -8.73 -1.53
C ARG A 44 -35.55 -9.46 -2.60
N LEU A 45 -35.58 -10.79 -2.64
CA LEU A 45 -34.85 -11.58 -3.64
C LEU A 45 -35.35 -11.32 -5.06
N ILE A 46 -36.66 -11.20 -5.26
CA ILE A 46 -37.23 -10.83 -6.56
C ILE A 46 -36.77 -9.43 -6.97
N ASN A 47 -36.85 -8.45 -6.06
CA ASN A 47 -36.48 -7.07 -6.36
C ASN A 47 -34.97 -6.87 -6.57
N ALA A 48 -34.13 -7.71 -5.96
CA ALA A 48 -32.69 -7.69 -6.12
C ALA A 48 -32.24 -8.18 -7.51
N CYS A 49 -33.08 -8.94 -8.21
CA CYS A 49 -32.85 -9.37 -9.58
C CYS A 49 -33.69 -8.55 -10.55
N TYR A 50 -33.20 -8.33 -11.77
CA TYR A 50 -33.96 -7.57 -12.75
C TYR A 50 -35.14 -8.39 -13.30
N ARG A 51 -36.36 -7.83 -13.22
CA ARG A 51 -37.60 -8.43 -13.73
C ARG A 51 -37.92 -9.81 -13.12
N ASP A 52 -37.99 -10.84 -13.96
CA ASP A 52 -38.34 -12.22 -13.67
C ASP A 52 -37.11 -13.14 -13.62
N GLN A 53 -35.90 -12.58 -13.67
CA GLN A 53 -34.65 -13.35 -13.71
C GLN A 53 -34.49 -14.25 -12.50
N PHE A 54 -34.84 -13.79 -11.29
CA PHE A 54 -34.79 -14.63 -10.09
C PHE A 54 -35.62 -15.90 -10.26
N VAL A 55 -36.88 -15.75 -10.68
CA VAL A 55 -37.81 -16.87 -10.86
C VAL A 55 -37.32 -17.79 -11.97
N ARG A 56 -36.96 -17.26 -13.14
CA ARG A 56 -36.37 -18.05 -14.23
C ARG A 56 -35.15 -18.83 -13.77
N GLY A 57 -34.26 -18.19 -13.02
CA GLY A 57 -33.06 -18.81 -12.48
C GLY A 57 -33.36 -19.96 -11.54
N GLN A 58 -34.31 -19.79 -10.60
CA GLN A 58 -34.74 -20.89 -9.73
C GLN A 58 -35.37 -22.04 -10.54
N LEU A 59 -36.30 -21.75 -11.46
CA LEU A 59 -36.94 -22.77 -12.29
C LEU A 59 -35.91 -23.56 -13.12
N LYS A 60 -34.89 -22.89 -13.68
CA LYS A 60 -33.76 -23.54 -14.36
C LYS A 60 -32.99 -24.50 -13.43
N HIS A 61 -32.65 -24.07 -12.20
CA HIS A 61 -31.96 -24.95 -11.24
C HIS A 61 -32.76 -26.21 -10.91
N TYR A 62 -34.09 -26.14 -10.92
CA TYR A 62 -34.98 -27.28 -10.69
C TYR A 62 -35.38 -28.02 -11.97
N GLY A 63 -34.84 -27.64 -13.13
CA GLY A 63 -35.16 -28.24 -14.44
C GLY A 63 -36.63 -28.11 -14.83
N VAL A 64 -37.30 -27.05 -14.36
CA VAL A 64 -38.69 -26.77 -14.69
C VAL A 64 -38.74 -25.96 -15.98
N GLU A 65 -39.32 -26.53 -17.02
CA GLU A 65 -39.57 -25.83 -18.28
C GLU A 65 -40.56 -24.67 -18.06
N VAL A 66 -40.18 -23.48 -18.53
CA VAL A 66 -40.98 -22.27 -18.40
C VAL A 66 -41.81 -22.10 -19.67
N ASP A 67 -43.13 -22.13 -19.52
CA ASP A 67 -44.03 -21.65 -20.55
C ASP A 67 -44.03 -20.11 -20.52
N GLU A 68 -43.46 -19.50 -21.57
CA GLU A 68 -43.33 -18.04 -21.69
C GLU A 68 -44.68 -17.32 -21.58
N ASN A 69 -45.77 -17.97 -21.97
CA ASN A 69 -47.11 -17.39 -21.87
C ASN A 69 -47.61 -17.27 -20.42
N LYS A 70 -47.06 -18.08 -19.50
CA LYS A 70 -47.40 -18.05 -18.07
C LYS A 70 -46.49 -17.14 -17.26
N MET A 71 -45.39 -16.66 -17.86
CA MET A 71 -44.48 -15.73 -17.22
C MET A 71 -45.04 -14.31 -17.29
N SER A 72 -45.77 -13.91 -16.25
CA SER A 72 -46.30 -12.55 -16.12
C SER A 72 -45.61 -11.77 -14.99
N GLY A 73 -45.34 -10.49 -15.22
CA GLY A 73 -44.72 -9.59 -14.24
C GLY A 73 -43.34 -10.06 -13.78
N ASN A 74 -43.19 -10.34 -12.49
CA ASN A 74 -41.96 -10.84 -11.88
C ASN A 74 -41.90 -12.37 -11.74
N GLY A 75 -42.88 -13.10 -12.28
CA GLY A 75 -42.95 -14.56 -12.23
C GLY A 75 -43.35 -15.16 -10.88
N ALA A 76 -43.66 -14.36 -9.87
CA ALA A 76 -43.93 -14.86 -8.51
C ALA A 76 -45.12 -15.83 -8.43
N LEU A 77 -46.17 -15.59 -9.24
CA LEU A 77 -47.33 -16.48 -9.32
C LEU A 77 -46.96 -17.84 -9.91
N LEU A 78 -46.16 -17.86 -10.98
CA LEU A 78 -45.67 -19.10 -11.58
C LEU A 78 -44.82 -19.89 -10.59
N LEU A 79 -43.89 -19.22 -9.88
CA LEU A 79 -43.07 -19.90 -8.87
C LEU A 79 -43.94 -20.49 -7.75
N LYS A 80 -44.99 -19.78 -7.33
CA LYS A 80 -45.95 -20.26 -6.34
C LYS A 80 -46.65 -21.55 -6.79
N GLU A 81 -47.15 -21.59 -8.03
CA GLU A 81 -47.80 -22.78 -8.61
C GLU A 81 -46.83 -23.97 -8.67
N VAL A 82 -45.59 -23.72 -9.13
CA VAL A 82 -44.54 -24.75 -9.23
C VAL A 82 -44.17 -25.31 -7.85
N LEU A 83 -44.10 -24.45 -6.82
CA LEU A 83 -43.83 -24.85 -5.44
C LEU A 83 -44.98 -25.67 -4.85
N GLN A 84 -46.24 -25.28 -5.10
CA GLN A 84 -47.43 -26.03 -4.70
C GLN A 84 -47.50 -27.40 -5.37
N ALA A 85 -47.05 -27.50 -6.62
CA ALA A 85 -46.94 -28.76 -7.35
C ALA A 85 -45.74 -29.64 -6.92
N GLY A 86 -44.93 -29.19 -5.94
CA GLY A 86 -43.77 -29.94 -5.44
C GLY A 86 -42.59 -30.04 -6.40
N LYS A 87 -42.60 -29.30 -7.52
CA LYS A 87 -41.60 -29.42 -8.59
C LYS A 87 -40.22 -28.89 -8.22
N CYS A 88 -40.11 -28.08 -7.16
CA CYS A 88 -38.83 -27.62 -6.61
C CYS A 88 -38.34 -28.43 -5.40
N ALA A 89 -38.89 -29.64 -5.16
CA ALA A 89 -38.51 -30.46 -4.02
C ALA A 89 -37.12 -31.12 -4.19
N LYS A 90 -36.77 -31.52 -5.42
CA LYS A 90 -35.48 -32.16 -5.74
C LYS A 90 -34.87 -31.53 -6.99
N VAL A 91 -33.55 -31.32 -6.97
CA VAL A 91 -32.78 -30.90 -8.15
C VAL A 91 -32.57 -32.11 -9.06
N PRO A 92 -32.83 -32.00 -10.37
CA PRO A 92 -32.58 -33.09 -11.31
C PRO A 92 -31.10 -33.50 -11.36
N ASP A 93 -30.83 -34.80 -11.49
CA ASP A 93 -29.47 -35.35 -11.46
C ASP A 93 -28.57 -34.77 -12.58
N HIS A 94 -29.15 -34.43 -13.74
CA HIS A 94 -28.40 -33.81 -14.84
C HIS A 94 -27.91 -32.39 -14.49
N ILE A 95 -28.66 -31.61 -13.70
CA ILE A 95 -28.22 -30.28 -13.24
C ILE A 95 -27.10 -30.42 -12.21
N ILE A 96 -27.18 -31.45 -11.35
CA ILE A 96 -26.11 -31.77 -10.40
C ILE A 96 -24.82 -32.11 -11.17
N ALA A 97 -24.90 -32.93 -12.21
CA ALA A 97 -23.76 -33.25 -13.07
C ALA A 97 -23.18 -32.02 -13.78
N VAL A 98 -24.03 -31.11 -14.29
CA VAL A 98 -23.58 -29.84 -14.90
C VAL A 98 -22.86 -28.96 -13.88
N ARG A 99 -23.39 -28.86 -12.65
CA ARG A 99 -22.75 -28.11 -11.56
C ARG A 99 -21.36 -28.67 -11.24
N GLU A 100 -21.24 -29.98 -11.08
CA GLU A 100 -19.96 -30.65 -10.80
C GLU A 100 -18.96 -30.45 -11.94
N GLN A 101 -19.40 -30.61 -13.19
CA GLN A 101 -18.55 -30.40 -14.36
C GLN A 101 -18.04 -28.96 -14.45
N LEU A 102 -18.92 -27.97 -14.24
CA LEU A 102 -18.53 -26.56 -14.29
C LEU A 102 -17.65 -26.15 -13.11
N HIS A 103 -17.89 -26.70 -11.92
CA HIS A 103 -17.04 -26.48 -10.76
C HIS A 103 -15.64 -27.06 -10.98
N ALA A 104 -15.53 -28.30 -11.45
CA ALA A 104 -14.25 -28.93 -11.79
C ALA A 104 -13.48 -28.12 -12.85
N ARG A 105 -14.18 -27.63 -13.89
CA ARG A 105 -13.59 -26.76 -14.92
C ARG A 105 -13.14 -25.40 -14.36
N TRP A 106 -13.86 -24.84 -13.39
CA TRP A 106 -13.46 -23.59 -12.74
C TRP A 106 -12.23 -23.81 -11.85
N LEU A 107 -12.22 -24.86 -11.03
CA LEU A 107 -11.10 -25.25 -10.18
C LEU A 107 -9.83 -25.49 -11.00
N SER A 108 -9.92 -26.19 -12.13
CA SER A 108 -8.76 -26.50 -12.96
C SER A 108 -8.01 -25.24 -13.43
N ARG A 109 -8.72 -24.11 -13.57
CA ARG A 109 -8.16 -22.82 -13.98
C ARG A 109 -7.55 -21.99 -12.84
N GLN A 110 -7.82 -22.32 -11.58
CA GLN A 110 -7.33 -21.54 -10.44
C GLN A 110 -5.87 -21.87 -10.10
N THR A 111 -5.07 -20.88 -9.72
CA THR A 111 -3.72 -21.12 -9.18
C THR A 111 -3.77 -21.50 -7.69
N PRO A 112 -2.72 -22.13 -7.14
CA PRO A 112 -2.58 -22.33 -5.69
C PRO A 112 -2.81 -21.05 -4.88
N GLN A 113 -2.29 -19.93 -5.34
CA GLN A 113 -2.43 -18.64 -4.66
C GLN A 113 -3.88 -18.12 -4.67
N GLN A 114 -4.63 -18.33 -5.76
CA GLN A 114 -6.04 -17.94 -5.84
C GLN A 114 -6.95 -18.77 -4.93
N LEU A 115 -6.56 -20.02 -4.64
CA LEU A 115 -7.29 -20.92 -3.75
C LEU A 115 -6.85 -20.85 -2.29
N SER A 116 -5.82 -20.06 -1.98
CA SER A 116 -5.21 -19.99 -0.63
C SER A 116 -6.19 -19.64 0.49
N ARG A 117 -7.31 -18.96 0.16
CA ARG A 117 -8.37 -18.56 1.09
C ARG A 117 -9.55 -19.54 1.19
N SER A 118 -9.49 -20.65 0.47
CA SER A 118 -10.55 -21.66 0.40
C SER A 118 -9.96 -23.06 0.53
N PRO A 119 -9.68 -23.52 1.77
CA PRO A 119 -9.12 -24.84 2.03
C PRO A 119 -9.91 -25.98 1.37
N GLU A 120 -11.25 -25.89 1.39
CA GLU A 120 -12.15 -26.85 0.76
C GLU A 120 -11.86 -27.02 -0.74
N PHE A 121 -11.67 -25.91 -1.47
CA PHE A 121 -11.37 -25.95 -2.90
C PHE A 121 -9.96 -26.43 -3.20
N VAL A 122 -9.01 -26.21 -2.28
CA VAL A 122 -7.68 -26.81 -2.38
C VAL A 122 -7.78 -28.34 -2.27
N MET A 123 -8.51 -28.85 -1.28
CA MET A 123 -8.69 -30.29 -1.10
C MET A 123 -9.40 -30.91 -2.30
N ASP A 124 -10.51 -30.33 -2.76
CA ASP A 124 -11.26 -30.82 -3.93
C ASP A 124 -10.43 -30.80 -5.22
N LYS A 125 -9.59 -29.78 -5.40
CA LYS A 125 -8.76 -29.68 -6.60
C LYS A 125 -7.65 -30.72 -6.61
N TYR A 126 -6.91 -30.87 -5.52
CA TYR A 126 -5.63 -31.60 -5.53
C TYR A 126 -5.70 -32.98 -4.88
N PHE A 127 -6.61 -33.23 -3.94
CA PHE A 127 -6.52 -34.39 -3.05
C PHE A 127 -7.81 -35.21 -2.91
N LEU A 128 -8.98 -34.68 -3.26
CA LEU A 128 -10.27 -35.37 -3.09
C LEU A 128 -11.00 -35.58 -4.40
N SER A 129 -11.55 -36.77 -4.64
CA SER A 129 -12.57 -37.04 -5.66
C SER A 129 -13.84 -37.50 -4.98
N PHE A 130 -14.94 -36.76 -5.21
CA PHE A 130 -16.23 -37.00 -4.54
C PHE A 130 -16.11 -37.06 -3.01
N GLY A 131 -15.28 -36.20 -2.42
CA GLY A 131 -15.04 -36.14 -0.97
C GLY A 131 -14.14 -37.24 -0.42
N HIS A 132 -13.63 -38.15 -1.25
CA HIS A 132 -12.72 -39.22 -0.85
C HIS A 132 -11.28 -38.93 -1.29
N PRO A 133 -10.26 -39.31 -0.49
CA PRO A 133 -8.86 -39.17 -0.89
C PRO A 133 -8.58 -39.82 -2.26
N ASP A 134 -8.01 -39.05 -3.18
CA ASP A 134 -7.68 -39.50 -4.53
C ASP A 134 -6.22 -39.20 -4.84
N ARG A 135 -5.39 -40.25 -4.71
CA ARG A 135 -3.95 -40.18 -4.98
C ARG A 135 -3.62 -40.00 -6.46
N THR A 136 -4.57 -40.19 -7.36
CA THR A 136 -4.34 -40.04 -8.81
C THR A 136 -4.38 -38.58 -9.27
N LYS A 137 -5.02 -37.68 -8.50
CA LYS A 137 -5.12 -36.25 -8.83
C LYS A 137 -3.77 -35.54 -8.80
N THR A 138 -2.95 -35.86 -7.81
CA THR A 138 -1.68 -35.18 -7.58
C THR A 138 -0.64 -36.18 -7.12
N THR A 139 0.41 -36.37 -7.92
CA THR A 139 1.56 -37.21 -7.56
C THR A 139 2.73 -36.40 -6.98
N ALA A 140 2.74 -35.09 -7.18
CA ALA A 140 3.75 -34.16 -6.69
C ALA A 140 3.29 -33.42 -5.42
N VAL A 141 4.24 -32.83 -4.69
CA VAL A 141 3.93 -31.95 -3.56
C VAL A 141 3.36 -30.63 -4.08
N VAL A 142 2.25 -30.18 -3.50
CA VAL A 142 1.61 -28.89 -3.80
C VAL A 142 1.95 -27.90 -2.70
N GLY A 143 2.45 -26.72 -3.07
CA GLY A 143 2.64 -25.60 -2.15
C GLY A 143 1.52 -24.58 -2.30
N ILE A 144 0.82 -24.27 -1.20
CA ILE A 144 -0.17 -23.21 -1.13
C ILE A 144 0.47 -21.98 -0.48
N PRO A 145 0.79 -20.93 -1.24
CA PRO A 145 1.43 -19.74 -0.70
C PRO A 145 0.41 -18.88 0.05
N LEU A 146 0.84 -18.36 1.19
CA LEU A 146 0.17 -17.41 2.05
C LEU A 146 1.12 -16.24 2.33
N ASP A 147 0.56 -15.07 2.62
CA ASP A 147 1.36 -13.94 3.09
C ASP A 147 2.07 -14.34 4.39
N ARG A 148 3.35 -13.95 4.54
CA ARG A 148 4.16 -14.33 5.70
C ARG A 148 3.53 -13.96 7.05
N ASN A 149 2.78 -12.85 7.08
CA ASN A 149 2.06 -12.35 8.25
C ASN A 149 0.55 -12.60 8.15
N SER A 150 0.09 -13.44 7.22
CA SER A 150 -1.33 -13.82 7.17
C SER A 150 -1.75 -14.35 8.55
N SER A 151 -2.95 -13.95 9.00
CA SER A 151 -3.43 -14.33 10.32
C SER A 151 -3.35 -15.85 10.49
N TYR A 152 -2.89 -16.28 11.67
CA TYR A 152 -2.76 -17.69 12.06
C TYR A 152 -3.98 -18.53 11.61
N CYS A 153 -5.17 -17.92 11.65
CA CYS A 153 -6.44 -18.50 11.23
C CYS A 153 -6.41 -19.18 9.84
N TRP A 154 -5.84 -18.57 8.80
CA TRP A 154 -5.89 -19.18 7.45
C TRP A 154 -4.92 -20.35 7.31
N ALA A 155 -3.73 -20.23 7.89
CA ALA A 155 -2.77 -21.32 7.91
C ALA A 155 -3.32 -22.52 8.72
N ASP A 156 -3.95 -22.24 9.86
CA ASP A 156 -4.59 -23.25 10.71
C ASP A 156 -5.75 -23.95 9.99
N GLN A 157 -6.64 -23.20 9.34
CA GLN A 157 -7.74 -23.78 8.56
C GLN A 157 -7.25 -24.70 7.44
N MET A 158 -6.17 -24.32 6.74
CA MET A 158 -5.60 -25.16 5.69
C MET A 158 -4.98 -26.45 6.25
N ARG A 159 -4.25 -26.35 7.38
CA ARG A 159 -3.69 -27.52 8.07
C ARG A 159 -4.78 -28.44 8.61
N GLU A 160 -5.84 -27.87 9.17
CA GLU A 160 -6.99 -28.62 9.65
C GLU A 160 -7.68 -29.36 8.52
N ALA A 161 -7.94 -28.70 7.39
CA ALA A 161 -8.53 -29.31 6.21
C ALA A 161 -7.64 -30.45 5.67
N ALA A 162 -6.32 -30.25 5.61
CA ALA A 162 -5.38 -31.28 5.18
C ALA A 162 -5.37 -32.49 6.12
N SER A 163 -5.43 -32.25 7.43
CA SER A 163 -5.41 -33.30 8.46
C SER A 163 -6.67 -34.18 8.46
N LYS A 164 -7.77 -33.69 7.87
CA LYS A 164 -9.02 -34.47 7.67
C LYS A 164 -8.93 -35.44 6.50
N VAL A 165 -7.95 -35.28 5.60
CA VAL A 165 -7.75 -36.17 4.45
C VAL A 165 -6.81 -37.31 4.86
N ALA A 166 -7.30 -38.54 4.80
CA ALA A 166 -6.52 -39.71 5.19
C ALA A 166 -5.24 -39.83 4.34
N ASP A 167 -4.12 -40.10 5.03
CA ASP A 167 -2.76 -40.23 4.46
C ASP A 167 -2.20 -38.99 3.75
N LEU A 168 -2.84 -37.82 3.89
CA LEU A 168 -2.29 -36.57 3.38
C LEU A 168 -1.34 -35.96 4.41
N TYR A 169 -0.08 -35.76 4.00
CA TYR A 169 0.91 -35.09 4.83
C TYR A 169 0.97 -33.61 4.48
N HIS A 170 1.17 -32.78 5.51
CA HIS A 170 1.39 -31.36 5.34
C HIS A 170 2.56 -30.87 6.20
N GLU A 171 3.26 -29.85 5.71
CA GLU A 171 4.35 -29.19 6.44
C GLU A 171 4.42 -27.72 6.03
N THR A 172 4.85 -26.85 6.94
CA THR A 172 4.93 -25.41 6.67
C THR A 172 6.36 -24.97 6.39
N GLY A 173 6.59 -24.39 5.21
CA GLY A 173 7.84 -23.72 4.88
C GLY A 173 7.73 -22.21 5.08
N PHE A 174 8.67 -21.62 5.80
CA PHE A 174 8.75 -20.17 6.02
C PHE A 174 9.84 -19.57 5.15
N GLY A 175 9.44 -18.67 4.25
CA GLY A 175 10.35 -17.89 3.43
C GLY A 175 10.47 -16.43 3.89
N PRO A 176 11.38 -15.65 3.28
CA PRO A 176 11.51 -14.23 3.56
C PRO A 176 10.24 -13.40 3.28
N GLU A 177 9.41 -13.75 2.29
CA GLU A 177 8.22 -12.98 1.91
C GLU A 177 6.92 -13.77 2.07
N THR A 178 6.97 -15.10 1.96
CA THR A 178 5.78 -15.96 2.07
C THR A 178 5.92 -17.04 3.13
N GLN A 179 4.78 -17.49 3.63
CA GLN A 179 4.66 -18.80 4.28
C GLN A 179 3.94 -19.73 3.31
N THR A 180 4.44 -20.93 3.07
CA THR A 180 3.80 -21.88 2.15
C THR A 180 3.48 -23.18 2.89
N ILE A 181 2.23 -23.63 2.77
CA ILE A 181 1.81 -24.94 3.28
C ILE A 181 1.99 -25.96 2.17
N PHE A 182 2.93 -26.87 2.36
CA PHE A 182 3.21 -27.95 1.43
C PHE A 182 2.37 -29.17 1.79
N MET A 183 1.73 -29.77 0.81
CA MET A 183 0.85 -30.93 0.97
C MET A 183 1.16 -32.00 -0.07
N GLY A 184 1.08 -33.27 0.32
CA GLY A 184 1.30 -34.39 -0.58
C GLY A 184 1.23 -35.75 0.12
N TRP A 185 1.26 -36.81 -0.68
CA TRP A 185 1.12 -38.19 -0.19
C TRP A 185 2.42 -38.79 0.34
N ASP A 186 3.58 -38.23 -0.02
CA ASP A 186 4.90 -38.65 0.45
C ASP A 186 5.41 -37.70 1.54
N PRO A 187 5.52 -38.14 2.80
CA PRO A 187 5.97 -37.31 3.91
C PRO A 187 7.41 -36.80 3.73
N VAL A 188 8.29 -37.58 3.09
CA VAL A 188 9.70 -37.20 2.88
C VAL A 188 9.77 -36.08 1.84
N ALA A 189 9.00 -36.20 0.75
CA ALA A 189 8.94 -35.16 -0.27
C ALA A 189 8.34 -33.86 0.29
N VAL A 190 7.28 -33.94 1.10
CA VAL A 190 6.63 -32.78 1.72
C VAL A 190 7.59 -32.04 2.66
N ARG A 191 8.25 -32.77 3.58
CA ARG A 191 9.24 -32.19 4.50
C ARG A 191 10.38 -31.52 3.74
N LYS A 192 10.95 -32.21 2.75
CA LYS A 192 12.03 -31.65 1.92
C LYS A 192 11.60 -30.39 1.18
N ALA A 193 10.36 -30.34 0.68
CA ALA A 193 9.82 -29.15 0.03
C ALA A 193 9.77 -27.97 1.01
N ALA A 194 9.21 -28.18 2.21
CA ALA A 194 9.11 -27.16 3.26
C ALA A 194 10.48 -26.64 3.74
N GLU A 195 11.42 -27.53 4.04
CA GLU A 195 12.79 -27.17 4.45
C GLU A 195 13.52 -26.36 3.37
N SER A 196 13.30 -26.70 2.09
CA SER A 196 13.93 -26.02 0.97
C SER A 196 13.29 -24.67 0.61
N HIS A 197 12.11 -24.34 1.15
CA HIS A 197 11.32 -23.18 0.74
C HIS A 197 12.07 -21.86 0.93
N ALA A 198 12.64 -21.66 2.13
CA ALA A 198 13.38 -20.45 2.46
C ALA A 198 14.51 -20.16 1.46
N ALA A 199 15.30 -21.19 1.13
CA ALA A 199 16.41 -21.06 0.19
C ALA A 199 15.93 -20.85 -1.26
N LYS A 200 14.86 -21.55 -1.67
CA LYS A 200 14.26 -21.41 -3.00
C LYS A 200 13.66 -20.02 -3.23
N GLU A 201 13.02 -19.44 -2.23
CA GLU A 201 12.47 -18.07 -2.30
C GLU A 201 13.58 -17.01 -2.18
N ALA A 202 14.57 -17.23 -1.30
CA ALA A 202 15.68 -16.29 -1.12
C ALA A 202 16.57 -16.14 -2.35
N LYS A 203 16.77 -17.19 -3.15
CA LYS A 203 17.64 -17.16 -4.34
C LYS A 203 17.21 -16.13 -5.40
N PRO A 204 15.97 -16.14 -5.94
CA PRO A 204 15.53 -15.14 -6.90
C PRO A 204 15.46 -13.74 -6.28
N LEU A 205 15.12 -13.62 -4.98
CA LEU A 205 15.11 -12.33 -4.30
C LEU A 205 16.52 -11.73 -4.19
N ARG A 206 17.53 -12.54 -3.85
CA ARG A 206 18.94 -12.13 -3.87
C ARG A 206 19.39 -11.75 -5.28
N ALA A 207 19.08 -12.57 -6.28
CA ALA A 207 19.43 -12.27 -7.67
C ALA A 207 18.83 -10.93 -8.14
N LYS A 208 17.57 -10.64 -7.81
CA LYS A 208 16.93 -9.34 -8.09
C LYS A 208 17.63 -8.19 -7.36
N LYS A 209 17.99 -8.37 -6.09
CA LYS A 209 18.75 -7.36 -5.32
C LYS A 209 20.13 -7.11 -5.91
N ASP A 210 20.84 -8.16 -6.32
CA ASP A 210 22.17 -8.08 -6.91
C ASP A 210 22.12 -7.41 -8.29
N GLU A 211 21.13 -7.75 -9.13
CA GLU A 211 20.90 -7.10 -10.43
C GLU A 211 20.59 -5.61 -10.26
N ARG A 212 19.75 -5.27 -9.27
CA ARG A 212 19.44 -3.88 -8.93
C ARG A 212 20.69 -3.12 -8.51
N GLU A 213 21.48 -3.66 -7.57
CA GLU A 213 22.72 -3.00 -7.12
C GLU A 213 23.77 -2.93 -8.23
N TYR A 214 23.82 -3.90 -9.16
CA TYR A 214 24.66 -3.83 -10.35
C TYR A 214 24.29 -2.63 -11.23
N LYS A 215 23.01 -2.45 -11.54
CA LYS A 215 22.52 -1.30 -12.31
C LYS A 215 22.84 0.03 -11.61
N ARG A 216 22.61 0.11 -10.30
CA ARG A 216 22.92 1.31 -9.49
C ARG A 216 24.41 1.62 -9.49
N LYS A 217 25.28 0.61 -9.34
CA LYS A 217 26.73 0.79 -9.43
C LYS A 217 27.16 1.25 -10.82
N ALA A 218 26.55 0.73 -11.89
CA ALA A 218 26.87 1.15 -13.26
C ALA A 218 26.55 2.63 -13.47
N LEU A 219 25.35 3.10 -13.08
CA LEU A 219 24.96 4.52 -13.17
C LEU A 219 25.92 5.45 -12.42
N HIS A 220 26.29 5.08 -11.20
CA HIS A 220 27.25 5.89 -10.42
C HIS A 220 28.65 5.87 -11.05
N SER A 221 29.08 4.73 -11.61
CA SER A 221 30.40 4.62 -12.25
C SER A 221 30.47 5.45 -13.52
N GLU A 222 29.41 5.41 -14.35
CA GLU A 222 29.27 6.26 -15.54
C GLU A 222 29.34 7.74 -15.16
N TYR A 223 28.60 8.15 -14.12
CA TYR A 223 28.68 9.51 -13.60
C TYR A 223 30.10 9.88 -13.15
N MET A 224 30.78 9.00 -12.41
CA MET A 224 32.16 9.23 -11.97
C MET A 224 33.15 9.36 -13.14
N ASP A 225 32.92 8.66 -14.25
CA ASP A 225 33.74 8.79 -15.45
C ASP A 225 33.47 10.13 -16.18
N THR A 226 32.23 10.60 -16.24
CA THR A 226 31.93 11.95 -16.75
C THR A 226 32.59 13.05 -15.90
N LEU A 227 32.65 12.87 -14.58
CA LEU A 227 33.32 13.80 -13.67
C LEU A 227 34.84 13.84 -13.90
N LYS A 228 35.48 12.68 -14.17
CA LYS A 228 36.91 12.64 -14.49
C LYS A 228 37.22 13.41 -15.78
N LEU A 229 36.37 13.27 -16.81
CA LEU A 229 36.51 14.00 -18.06
C LEU A 229 36.38 15.51 -17.85
N ARG A 230 35.42 15.96 -17.03
CA ARG A 230 35.26 17.39 -16.70
C ARG A 230 36.43 17.96 -15.90
N LYS A 231 36.97 17.21 -14.93
CA LYS A 231 38.15 17.63 -14.17
C LYS A 231 39.40 17.79 -15.04
N ALA A 232 39.49 17.05 -16.14
CA ALA A 232 40.60 17.15 -17.09
C ALA A 232 40.45 18.31 -18.08
N SER A 233 39.30 19.00 -18.08
CA SER A 233 39.07 20.18 -18.93
C SER A 233 39.77 21.43 -18.39
N GLU A 234 40.11 22.38 -19.28
CA GLU A 234 40.89 23.58 -18.96
C GLU A 234 40.21 24.52 -17.95
N ASN A 235 38.90 24.41 -17.75
CA ASN A 235 38.13 25.18 -16.76
C ASN A 235 37.37 24.25 -15.81
N PRO A 236 37.91 23.92 -14.63
CA PRO A 236 37.20 23.10 -13.66
C PRO A 236 35.95 23.85 -13.17
N GLU A 237 34.77 23.36 -13.56
CA GLU A 237 33.50 23.82 -13.02
C GLU A 237 33.48 23.66 -11.49
N THR A 238 32.87 24.63 -10.80
CA THR A 238 32.64 24.52 -9.36
C THR A 238 31.61 23.44 -9.09
N PHE A 239 31.99 22.39 -8.36
CA PHE A 239 31.07 21.33 -7.97
C PHE A 239 29.99 21.88 -7.03
N SER A 240 28.75 21.44 -7.26
CA SER A 240 27.56 21.81 -6.48
C SER A 240 26.89 20.54 -5.92
N PRO A 241 26.27 20.61 -4.73
CA PRO A 241 25.44 19.52 -4.21
C PRO A 241 24.16 19.28 -5.05
N VAL A 242 23.82 20.16 -6.00
CA VAL A 242 22.68 19.99 -6.91
C VAL A 242 22.83 18.74 -7.77
N GLY A 243 21.76 17.97 -7.89
CA GLY A 243 21.70 16.77 -8.73
C GLY A 243 20.77 15.69 -8.20
N SER A 244 20.78 14.54 -8.88
CA SER A 244 20.03 13.35 -8.49
C SER A 244 20.93 12.34 -7.80
N TYR A 245 20.41 11.74 -6.72
CA TYR A 245 21.12 10.79 -5.89
C TYR A 245 20.29 9.53 -5.68
N MET A 246 20.95 8.38 -5.77
CA MET A 246 20.40 7.11 -5.31
C MET A 246 20.72 6.91 -3.83
N VAL A 247 19.72 6.50 -3.05
CA VAL A 247 19.81 6.37 -1.60
C VAL A 247 19.79 4.91 -1.17
N ASP A 248 20.59 4.59 -0.15
CA ASP A 248 20.60 3.32 0.57
C ASP A 248 20.22 3.59 2.03
N CYS A 249 19.15 2.97 2.51
CA CYS A 249 18.62 3.16 3.87
C CYS A 249 18.16 1.81 4.44
N LYS A 250 18.93 1.25 5.38
CA LYS A 250 18.70 -0.13 5.85
C LYS A 250 17.44 -0.27 6.66
N GLU A 251 17.09 0.76 7.43
CA GLU A 251 15.94 0.80 8.30
C GLU A 251 14.65 0.77 7.47
N VAL A 252 14.60 1.58 6.41
CA VAL A 252 13.50 1.57 5.43
C VAL A 252 13.48 0.26 4.62
N GLU A 253 14.62 -0.24 4.15
CA GLU A 253 14.66 -1.48 3.36
C GLU A 253 14.29 -2.75 4.15
N LYS A 254 14.40 -2.73 5.48
CA LYS A 254 14.06 -3.87 6.35
C LYS A 254 12.59 -3.88 6.78
N GLY A 255 11.96 -2.72 6.91
CA GLY A 255 10.64 -2.58 7.52
C GLY A 255 9.47 -3.05 6.67
N PHE A 256 9.64 -3.20 5.35
CA PHE A 256 8.51 -3.35 4.43
C PHE A 256 8.59 -4.61 3.56
N LEU A 257 7.46 -5.33 3.48
CA LEU A 257 7.31 -6.61 2.76
C LEU A 257 7.47 -6.48 1.25
N VAL A 258 7.18 -5.31 0.68
CA VAL A 258 7.45 -4.97 -0.71
C VAL A 258 8.70 -4.11 -0.70
N GLN A 259 9.80 -4.61 -1.29
CA GLN A 259 11.03 -3.84 -1.37
C GLN A 259 10.74 -2.51 -2.08
N PRO A 260 10.98 -1.37 -1.41
CA PRO A 260 10.70 -0.09 -2.02
C PRO A 260 11.52 0.08 -3.31
N THR A 261 10.94 0.85 -4.22
CA THR A 261 11.54 1.43 -5.43
C THR A 261 12.93 2.02 -5.17
N ASP A 262 13.65 2.36 -6.23
CA ASP A 262 14.94 3.07 -6.11
C ASP A 262 14.79 4.35 -5.31
N LEU A 263 15.18 4.27 -4.02
CA LEU A 263 15.14 5.37 -3.08
C LEU A 263 15.98 6.50 -3.67
N SER A 264 15.42 7.70 -3.70
CA SER A 264 16.04 8.81 -4.41
C SER A 264 15.94 10.11 -3.65
N ILE A 265 16.93 10.97 -3.86
CA ILE A 265 16.95 12.35 -3.44
C ILE A 265 17.34 13.20 -4.64
N ASP A 266 16.51 14.19 -4.97
CA ASP A 266 16.78 15.19 -6.01
C ASP A 266 17.03 16.53 -5.33
N ILE A 267 18.26 17.04 -5.37
CA ILE A 267 18.66 18.31 -4.75
C ILE A 267 18.67 19.42 -5.81
N CYS A 268 17.90 20.47 -5.58
CA CYS A 268 17.82 21.67 -6.41
C CYS A 268 18.31 22.90 -5.65
N GLU A 269 18.88 23.87 -6.37
CA GLU A 269 19.14 25.20 -5.84
C GLU A 269 17.83 25.96 -5.63
N THR A 270 17.78 26.76 -4.57
CA THR A 270 16.68 27.71 -4.34
C THR A 270 17.07 29.09 -4.86
N LYS A 271 16.13 30.05 -4.79
CA LYS A 271 16.44 31.45 -5.10
C LYS A 271 17.45 32.08 -4.14
N GLU A 272 17.65 31.48 -2.95
CA GLU A 272 18.58 31.99 -1.95
C GLU A 272 19.93 31.27 -2.01
N PRO A 273 21.04 32.01 -2.16
CA PRO A 273 22.37 31.41 -2.20
C PRO A 273 22.69 30.61 -0.94
N GLY A 274 23.21 29.39 -1.13
CA GLY A 274 23.56 28.49 -0.02
C GLY A 274 22.38 27.72 0.59
N MET A 275 21.17 27.94 0.09
CA MET A 275 19.97 27.21 0.45
C MET A 275 19.57 26.25 -0.68
N PHE A 276 19.42 24.98 -0.35
CA PHE A 276 19.02 23.95 -1.30
C PHE A 276 17.70 23.31 -0.86
N LYS A 277 16.89 22.93 -1.83
CA LYS A 277 15.66 22.17 -1.63
C LYS A 277 15.88 20.78 -2.22
N ALA A 278 15.59 19.75 -1.45
CA ALA A 278 15.64 18.39 -1.93
C ALA A 278 14.28 17.73 -1.85
N CYS A 279 13.87 17.05 -2.92
CA CYS A 279 12.72 16.15 -2.88
C CYS A 279 13.24 14.73 -2.66
N PHE A 280 12.65 13.99 -1.73
CA PHE A 280 13.05 12.61 -1.46
C PHE A 280 11.89 11.65 -1.64
N ASP A 281 12.22 10.46 -2.09
CA ASP A 281 11.33 9.32 -2.17
C ASP A 281 12.06 8.12 -1.55
N PHE A 282 11.65 7.76 -0.33
CA PHE A 282 12.14 6.58 0.38
C PHE A 282 11.14 5.41 0.26
N GLY A 283 10.29 5.42 -0.77
CA GLY A 283 9.28 4.41 -1.04
C GLY A 283 8.05 4.53 -0.13
N VAL A 284 8.26 4.45 1.18
CA VAL A 284 7.18 4.59 2.19
C VAL A 284 6.96 6.01 2.66
N LEU A 285 8.00 6.84 2.55
CA LEU A 285 7.98 8.25 2.88
C LEU A 285 8.40 9.04 1.66
N VAL A 286 7.56 9.98 1.25
CA VAL A 286 7.88 10.95 0.21
C VAL A 286 7.80 12.33 0.83
N GLY A 287 8.76 13.19 0.53
CA GLY A 287 8.82 14.46 1.21
C GLY A 287 9.76 15.47 0.59
N VAL A 288 9.92 16.57 1.32
CA VAL A 288 10.80 17.68 0.99
C VAL A 288 11.78 17.93 2.14
N MET A 289 13.02 18.24 1.81
CA MET A 289 14.05 18.66 2.74
C MET A 289 14.58 20.03 2.33
N ILE A 290 14.81 20.92 3.29
CA ILE A 290 15.61 22.13 3.10
C ILE A 290 16.99 21.89 3.71
N ILE A 291 18.03 22.23 2.96
CA ILE A 291 19.42 21.91 3.25
C ILE A 291 20.23 23.21 3.26
N SER A 292 21.02 23.43 4.32
CA SER A 292 21.94 24.56 4.41
C SER A 292 23.15 24.24 5.28
N VAL A 293 24.26 24.97 5.07
CA VAL A 293 25.43 24.89 5.94
C VAL A 293 25.21 25.71 7.23
N ASP A 294 24.49 26.82 7.14
CA ASP A 294 24.21 27.69 8.28
C ASP A 294 22.88 27.31 8.93
N LYS A 295 22.97 26.83 10.18
CA LYS A 295 21.83 26.42 10.98
C LYS A 295 20.84 27.57 11.22
N ASN A 296 21.34 28.78 11.48
CA ASN A 296 20.49 29.92 11.83
C ASN A 296 19.76 30.43 10.57
N ALA A 297 20.47 30.50 9.45
CA ALA A 297 19.86 30.84 8.16
C ALA A 297 18.78 29.81 7.77
N LEU A 298 19.05 28.51 8.01
CA LEU A 298 18.07 27.44 7.77
C LEU A 298 16.80 27.63 8.59
N GLU A 299 16.93 27.91 9.89
CA GLU A 299 15.78 28.11 10.78
C GLU A 299 14.96 29.34 10.37
N GLN A 300 15.61 30.46 10.03
CA GLN A 300 14.94 31.67 9.53
C GLN A 300 14.20 31.42 8.20
N TYR A 301 14.82 30.68 7.27
CA TYR A 301 14.22 30.35 5.98
C TYR A 301 12.94 29.54 6.15
N ILE A 302 12.97 28.54 7.02
CA ILE A 302 11.82 27.66 7.28
C ILE A 302 10.70 28.43 7.95
N SER A 303 11.01 29.28 8.94
CA SER A 303 9.99 30.13 9.56
C SER A 303 9.31 31.06 8.56
N ARG A 304 10.00 31.48 7.48
CA ARG A 304 9.37 32.24 6.40
C ARG A 304 8.47 31.35 5.53
N LEU A 305 8.94 30.16 5.15
CA LEU A 305 8.13 29.22 4.36
C LEU A 305 6.86 28.77 5.10
N ASP A 306 6.93 28.58 6.42
CA ASP A 306 5.76 28.22 7.23
C ASP A 306 4.72 29.36 7.24
N ARG A 307 5.15 30.62 7.41
CA ARG A 307 4.25 31.79 7.32
C ARG A 307 3.61 31.96 5.94
N GLU A 308 4.38 31.75 4.87
CA GLU A 308 3.86 31.82 3.49
C GLU A 308 2.79 30.73 3.25
N SER A 309 2.95 29.54 3.85
CA SER A 309 1.97 28.46 3.70
C SER A 309 0.64 28.70 4.42
N GLU A 310 0.64 29.54 5.46
CA GLU A 310 -0.57 29.92 6.20
C GLU A 310 -1.29 31.13 5.58
N SER A 311 -0.57 32.01 4.90
CA SER A 311 -1.10 33.27 4.36
C SER A 311 -1.89 33.13 3.05
N ASP A 312 -1.67 32.07 2.25
CA ASP A 312 -2.40 31.79 0.99
C ASP A 312 -3.83 31.24 1.24
N GLY A 313 -4.44 31.59 2.37
CA GLY A 313 -5.75 31.10 2.81
C GLY A 313 -6.79 32.18 3.10
N ASN A 314 -6.54 33.44 2.76
CA ASN A 314 -7.58 34.47 2.83
C ASN A 314 -8.51 34.38 1.61
N ASP A 315 -9.19 33.24 1.47
CA ASP A 315 -10.41 33.15 0.68
C ASP A 315 -11.50 33.86 1.47
N ASN A 316 -11.79 35.07 1.00
CA ASN A 316 -12.94 35.89 1.31
C ASN A 316 -14.22 35.04 1.17
N ARG A 317 -14.62 34.36 2.26
CA ARG A 317 -15.98 33.85 2.41
C ARG A 317 -16.74 34.86 3.25
N GLU A 318 -17.21 35.88 2.56
CA GLU A 318 -18.31 36.73 2.96
C GLU A 318 -19.53 35.81 3.13
N TYR A 319 -19.71 35.30 4.34
CA TYR A 319 -21.00 34.77 4.78
C TYR A 319 -21.76 35.97 5.31
N ASP A 320 -22.55 36.57 4.43
CA ASP A 320 -23.81 37.20 4.82
C ASP A 320 -24.66 36.10 5.46
N ASP A 321 -24.86 36.20 6.77
CA ASP A 321 -26.06 35.65 7.40
C ASP A 321 -26.40 36.61 8.55
N ASP A 322 -27.28 37.56 8.20
CA ASP A 322 -28.15 38.25 9.14
C ASP A 322 -28.99 37.19 9.85
N ASP A 323 -28.87 37.08 11.17
CA ASP A 323 -30.06 37.07 12.03
C ASP A 323 -29.67 37.37 13.47
N ASP A 324 -30.32 38.42 13.97
CA ASP A 324 -30.42 38.82 15.37
C ASP A 324 -30.95 37.67 16.24
N ASP A 325 -30.41 37.50 17.43
CA ASP A 325 -31.20 37.66 18.65
C ASP A 325 -30.34 37.59 19.91
N ASP A 326 -30.67 38.50 20.80
CA ASP A 326 -30.16 38.74 22.15
C ASP A 326 -30.09 37.47 23.02
N ASP A 327 -29.08 37.40 23.90
CA ASP A 327 -29.37 37.49 25.33
C ASP A 327 -28.08 37.69 26.15
N GLU A 328 -28.18 38.70 27.02
CA GLU A 328 -27.23 39.10 28.05
C GLU A 328 -26.88 37.95 28.99
N ASP A 329 -25.63 37.92 29.48
CA ASP A 329 -25.42 37.79 30.93
C ASP A 329 -23.97 38.16 31.31
N GLU A 330 -23.90 39.25 32.06
CA GLU A 330 -22.80 39.79 32.84
C GLU A 330 -22.31 38.81 33.90
N TYR A 331 -21.01 38.48 33.93
CA TYR A 331 -20.30 38.31 35.21
C TYR A 331 -18.84 38.78 35.11
N ALA A 332 -18.60 39.94 35.71
CA ALA A 332 -17.28 40.48 36.01
C ALA A 332 -16.58 39.63 37.09
N ILE A 333 -15.33 39.20 36.84
CA ILE A 333 -14.34 39.01 37.91
C ILE A 333 -12.99 39.60 37.48
N ASP A 334 -12.68 40.64 38.22
CA ASP A 334 -11.42 41.34 38.41
C ASP A 334 -10.32 40.40 38.96
N SER A 335 -9.12 40.44 38.39
CA SER A 335 -7.91 40.29 39.20
C SER A 335 -6.69 40.91 38.50
N ASP A 336 -6.49 42.17 38.86
CA ASP A 336 -5.21 42.84 39.02
C ASP A 336 -4.06 41.90 39.47
N ARG A 337 -2.91 41.95 38.76
CA ARG A 337 -1.58 41.85 39.38
C ARG A 337 -0.47 42.32 38.45
N LYS A 338 -0.25 43.62 38.55
CA LYS A 338 0.97 44.37 38.27
C LYS A 338 2.17 43.77 39.05
N SER A 339 3.31 43.55 38.39
CA SER A 339 4.62 43.67 39.05
C SER A 339 5.66 44.30 38.12
N THR A 340 6.27 45.32 38.70
CA THR A 340 7.20 46.34 38.22
C THR A 340 8.66 45.88 38.09
N ILE A 341 9.28 46.21 36.93
CA ILE A 341 10.61 46.85 36.64
C ILE A 341 11.90 46.45 37.45
N PRO A 342 13.12 46.99 37.16
CA PRO A 342 14.08 46.94 36.02
C PRO A 342 15.46 46.32 36.40
N ALA A 343 16.37 46.06 35.44
CA ALA A 343 17.81 46.38 35.62
C ALA A 343 18.71 46.31 34.36
N LYS A 344 19.22 47.50 34.00
CA LYS A 344 20.61 47.85 33.66
C LYS A 344 21.35 47.21 32.46
N ARG A 345 21.44 48.06 31.43
CA ARG A 345 22.55 48.16 30.47
C ARG A 345 23.91 48.18 31.16
N LYS A 346 24.90 47.49 30.58
CA LYS A 346 26.32 47.84 30.68
C LYS A 346 26.89 47.97 29.28
N ALA A 347 27.36 49.17 28.97
CA ALA A 347 28.25 49.46 27.86
C ALA A 347 29.64 49.74 28.45
N GLU A 348 30.67 49.20 27.80
CA GLU A 348 32.09 49.56 27.87
C GLU A 348 32.77 48.72 26.78
N THR A 349 33.78 49.12 26.00
CA THR A 349 34.38 50.38 25.56
C THR A 349 35.34 49.96 24.43
N LEU A 350 35.55 50.81 23.43
CA LEU A 350 36.58 50.63 22.40
C LEU A 350 37.98 50.87 22.97
N ARG A 351 38.92 49.95 22.73
CA ARG A 351 40.24 50.19 22.05
C ARG A 351 41.21 49.02 22.27
N GLY A 352 41.74 48.50 21.16
CA GLY A 352 42.89 47.61 21.14
C GLY A 352 43.39 47.40 19.71
N ARG A 353 44.19 48.33 19.19
CA ARG A 353 44.97 48.15 17.96
C ARG A 353 45.95 47.00 18.16
N GLY A 354 45.95 46.03 17.24
CA GLY A 354 47.01 45.02 17.22
C GLY A 354 46.83 43.90 16.20
N ARG A 355 47.43 44.10 15.01
CA ARG A 355 47.93 43.07 14.08
C ARG A 355 46.91 42.38 13.14
N PRO A 356 47.11 42.44 11.80
CA PRO A 356 46.27 41.71 10.86
C PRO A 356 46.51 40.19 10.99
N PRO A 357 45.46 39.35 10.99
CA PRO A 357 45.64 37.91 11.06
C PRO A 357 46.30 37.40 9.77
N LYS A 358 47.38 36.63 9.96
CA LYS A 358 48.10 35.93 8.89
C LYS A 358 47.11 35.04 8.12
N LYS A 359 47.19 35.09 6.78
CA LYS A 359 46.48 34.20 5.86
C LYS A 359 46.59 32.74 6.34
N PRO A 360 45.48 32.01 6.53
CA PRO A 360 45.56 30.59 6.87
C PRO A 360 46.16 29.81 5.70
N LYS A 361 47.20 29.04 6.02
CA LYS A 361 47.81 28.03 5.15
C LYS A 361 46.74 27.04 4.69
N THR A 362 46.82 26.66 3.41
CA THR A 362 46.04 25.65 2.71
C THR A 362 45.95 24.36 3.54
N GLY A 363 44.84 24.22 4.27
CA GLY A 363 44.53 23.04 5.08
C GLY A 363 43.62 22.11 4.31
N VAL A 364 43.85 20.81 4.47
CA VAL A 364 42.99 19.71 4.03
C VAL A 364 41.52 20.08 4.24
N ALA A 365 40.73 20.03 3.16
CA ALA A 365 39.32 20.44 3.17
C ALA A 365 38.55 19.67 4.25
N GLN A 366 38.01 20.41 5.23
CA GLN A 366 37.18 19.82 6.27
C GLN A 366 35.84 19.37 5.65
N PRO A 367 35.35 18.16 5.96
CA PRO A 367 34.05 17.70 5.49
C PRO A 367 32.95 18.69 5.91
N ARG A 368 32.29 19.31 4.94
CA ARG A 368 31.19 20.25 5.20
C ARG A 368 29.95 19.48 5.66
N VAL A 369 29.49 19.80 6.87
CA VAL A 369 28.23 19.26 7.42
C VAL A 369 27.11 20.23 7.08
N TYR A 370 26.10 19.73 6.39
CA TYR A 370 24.88 20.45 6.08
C TYR A 370 23.81 20.05 7.10
N GLN A 371 23.10 21.04 7.61
CA GLN A 371 21.90 20.84 8.44
C GLN A 371 20.71 20.66 7.51
N ILE A 372 19.77 19.79 7.91
CA ILE A 372 18.53 19.59 7.17
C ILE A 372 17.31 19.72 8.08
N ARG A 373 16.22 20.13 7.44
CA ARG A 373 14.87 20.08 7.98
C ARG A 373 13.96 19.46 6.95
N LEU A 374 13.11 18.53 7.36
CA LEU A 374 12.29 17.77 6.43
C LEU A 374 10.84 17.69 6.90
N LYS A 375 9.93 17.66 5.92
CA LYS A 375 8.51 17.31 6.10
C LYS A 375 8.17 16.22 5.09
N CYS A 376 7.23 15.35 5.43
CA CYS A 376 6.95 14.18 4.60
C CYS A 376 5.52 13.68 4.72
N ARG A 377 5.17 12.76 3.81
CA ARG A 377 3.90 12.03 3.81
C ARG A 377 4.21 10.54 3.67
N GLU A 378 3.46 9.74 4.40
CA GLU A 378 3.45 8.29 4.26
C GLU A 378 2.68 7.85 3.01
N THR A 379 2.96 6.64 2.52
CA THR A 379 2.20 6.02 1.43
C THR A 379 0.73 5.83 1.76
N GLU A 380 0.38 5.73 3.04
CA GLU A 380 -1.01 5.66 3.52
C GLU A 380 -1.72 7.03 3.57
N GLY A 381 -1.03 8.10 3.15
CA GLY A 381 -1.59 9.44 3.03
C GLY A 381 -1.45 10.33 4.28
N MET A 382 -0.92 9.81 5.39
CA MET A 382 -0.66 10.61 6.58
C MET A 382 0.47 11.62 6.34
N ILE A 383 0.18 12.91 6.55
CA ILE A 383 1.15 14.00 6.40
C ILE A 383 1.79 14.29 7.77
N HIS A 384 3.12 14.35 7.81
CA HIS A 384 3.89 14.79 8.97
C HIS A 384 4.28 16.24 8.78
N ALA A 385 3.44 17.14 9.31
CA ALA A 385 3.57 18.58 9.10
C ALA A 385 4.68 19.25 9.94
N THR A 386 5.07 18.61 11.04
CA THR A 386 6.16 19.09 11.89
C THR A 386 7.52 18.87 11.20
N ALA A 387 8.34 19.93 11.14
CA ALA A 387 9.63 19.88 10.48
C ALA A 387 10.68 19.12 11.32
N GLU A 388 11.04 17.92 10.89
CA GLU A 388 12.02 17.06 11.55
C GLU A 388 13.46 17.48 11.27
N ARG A 389 14.37 17.19 12.22
CA ARG A 389 15.77 17.61 12.15
C ARG A 389 16.67 16.51 11.59
N GLY A 390 17.74 16.93 10.90
CA GLY A 390 18.80 16.02 10.50
C GLY A 390 20.08 16.73 10.06
N SER A 391 21.02 15.95 9.54
CA SER A 391 22.24 16.45 8.93
C SER A 391 22.71 15.56 7.78
N ILE A 392 23.44 16.16 6.84
CA ILE A 392 24.10 15.48 5.72
C ILE A 392 25.59 15.82 5.75
N ARG A 393 26.44 14.81 5.57
CA ARG A 393 27.89 14.97 5.45
C ARG A 393 28.35 14.40 4.11
N PHE A 394 28.80 15.26 3.21
CA PHE A 394 29.41 14.85 1.95
C PHE A 394 30.77 14.19 2.20
N LYS A 395 31.10 13.19 1.37
CA LYS A 395 32.32 12.41 1.49
C LYS A 395 33.54 13.12 0.90
N ASP A 396 33.30 14.03 -0.05
CA ASP A 396 34.31 14.75 -0.82
C ASP A 396 33.81 16.14 -1.22
N ASP A 397 34.72 16.97 -1.73
CA ASP A 397 34.42 18.31 -2.23
C ASP A 397 33.77 18.31 -3.63
N ILE A 398 33.61 17.13 -4.23
CA ILE A 398 32.95 16.96 -5.53
C ILE A 398 31.51 16.48 -5.40
N PHE A 399 31.01 16.36 -4.17
CA PHE A 399 29.65 15.96 -3.84
C PHE A 399 29.24 14.62 -4.48
N SER A 400 30.16 13.68 -4.67
CA SER A 400 29.88 12.39 -5.34
C SER A 400 28.95 11.48 -4.52
N GLY A 401 28.90 11.73 -3.21
CA GLY A 401 28.00 11.05 -2.30
C GLY A 401 28.11 11.58 -0.88
N PHE A 402 27.14 11.19 -0.05
CA PHE A 402 27.05 11.65 1.32
C PHE A 402 26.48 10.59 2.26
N ILE A 403 26.61 10.87 3.56
CA ILE A 403 25.94 10.13 4.64
C ILE A 403 25.00 11.12 5.33
N GLY A 404 23.72 10.78 5.36
CA GLY A 404 22.68 11.52 6.05
C GLY A 404 22.30 10.85 7.38
N ARG A 405 21.84 11.67 8.32
CA ARG A 405 21.17 11.23 9.55
C ARG A 405 19.99 12.13 9.83
N ALA A 406 18.79 11.57 9.96
CA ALA A 406 17.58 12.33 10.20
C ALA A 406 16.56 11.53 11.01
N ASN A 407 15.66 12.23 11.69
CA ASN A 407 14.46 11.61 12.24
C ASN A 407 13.47 11.39 11.10
N LEU A 408 12.98 10.15 10.96
CA LEU A 408 12.01 9.77 9.93
C LEU A 408 10.75 9.27 10.63
N PRO A 409 9.66 10.07 10.61
CA PRO A 409 8.40 9.69 11.24
C PRO A 409 7.92 8.31 10.77
N GLY A 410 7.44 7.48 11.70
CA GLY A 410 6.97 6.11 11.40
C GLY A 410 8.07 5.08 11.11
N VAL A 411 9.36 5.49 11.08
CA VAL A 411 10.50 4.57 10.89
C VAL A 411 11.32 4.42 12.16
N ASP A 412 12.08 5.46 12.54
CA ASP A 412 12.89 5.52 13.76
C ASP A 412 13.51 6.93 13.93
N ASP A 413 14.10 7.18 15.09
CA ASP A 413 14.87 8.38 15.39
C ASP A 413 16.32 8.26 14.93
N GLY A 414 16.85 9.33 14.31
CA GLY A 414 18.24 9.40 13.90
C GLY A 414 18.66 8.32 12.90
N VAL A 415 17.76 7.90 12.01
CA VAL A 415 17.97 6.95 10.91
C VAL A 415 19.14 7.38 10.04
N ARG A 416 20.01 6.42 9.71
CA ARG A 416 21.20 6.66 8.89
C ARG A 416 20.97 6.19 7.46
N PHE A 417 21.22 7.07 6.50
CA PHE A 417 21.15 6.75 5.08
C PHE A 417 22.41 7.21 4.36
N SER A 418 22.71 6.60 3.22
CA SER A 418 23.81 7.03 2.35
C SER A 418 23.31 7.28 0.94
N ALA A 419 23.92 8.23 0.24
CA ALA A 419 23.51 8.61 -1.10
C ALA A 419 24.71 8.65 -2.04
N ARG A 420 24.49 8.26 -3.29
CA ARG A 420 25.45 8.28 -4.41
C ARG A 420 24.88 9.14 -5.52
N LYS A 421 25.63 10.15 -5.96
CA LYS A 421 25.23 11.04 -7.06
C LYS A 421 25.27 10.30 -8.39
N ILE A 422 24.27 10.50 -9.23
CA ILE A 422 24.15 9.89 -10.56
C ILE A 422 23.98 10.90 -11.68
N SER A 423 23.65 12.15 -11.35
CA SER A 423 23.48 13.24 -12.31
C SER A 423 23.67 14.58 -11.61
N ASP A 424 24.25 15.56 -12.30
CA ASP A 424 24.27 16.96 -11.85
C ASP A 424 22.94 17.69 -12.12
N THR A 425 22.10 17.12 -12.98
CA THR A 425 20.76 17.64 -13.27
C THR A 425 19.73 16.85 -12.46
N PRO A 426 19.01 17.50 -11.53
CA PRO A 426 17.93 16.85 -10.80
C PRO A 426 16.84 16.35 -11.74
N ALA A 427 16.18 15.24 -11.40
CA ALA A 427 15.06 14.75 -12.17
C ALA A 427 13.96 15.83 -12.23
N ARG A 428 13.42 16.09 -13.44
CA ARG A 428 12.27 16.99 -13.62
C ARG A 428 11.04 16.38 -12.93
N ARG A 429 10.81 16.69 -11.66
CA ARG A 429 9.48 16.50 -11.04
C ARG A 429 8.51 17.58 -11.55
N ARG A 430 7.22 17.27 -11.58
CA ARG A 430 6.20 18.20 -12.11
C ARG A 430 6.25 19.50 -11.31
N ALA A 431 6.12 20.64 -11.98
CA ALA A 431 5.98 21.92 -11.31
C ALA A 431 4.80 21.85 -10.33
N GLY A 432 5.05 22.13 -9.05
CA GLY A 432 4.07 22.03 -7.96
C GLY A 432 4.18 20.75 -7.11
N GLU A 433 4.95 19.75 -7.50
CA GLU A 433 5.11 18.51 -6.72
C GLU A 433 6.28 18.63 -5.71
N GLY A 434 5.95 18.59 -4.41
CA GLY A 434 6.95 18.63 -3.34
C GLY A 434 7.27 20.05 -2.88
N SER A 435 6.32 20.97 -2.90
CA SER A 435 6.41 22.25 -2.19
C SER A 435 6.49 22.01 -0.67
N TRP A 436 7.08 22.96 0.06
CA TRP A 436 7.06 22.92 1.53
C TRP A 436 5.63 23.01 2.08
N ALA A 437 4.77 23.78 1.41
CA ALA A 437 3.37 23.98 1.78
C ALA A 437 2.50 22.71 1.59
N ASP A 438 2.90 21.79 0.71
CA ASP A 438 2.16 20.52 0.47
C ASP A 438 2.16 19.61 1.71
N TYR A 439 3.06 19.88 2.65
CA TYR A 439 3.19 19.17 3.93
C TYR A 439 2.89 20.10 5.12
N SER A 440 2.04 21.12 4.94
CA SER A 440 1.61 22.02 6.02
C SER A 440 0.54 21.38 6.93
N GLU A 441 0.26 22.01 8.08
CA GLU A 441 -0.85 21.59 8.95
C GLU A 441 -2.21 21.69 8.24
N ARG A 442 -2.37 22.70 7.38
CA ARG A 442 -3.55 22.82 6.52
C ARG A 442 -3.69 21.63 5.57
N ALA A 443 -2.60 21.23 4.92
CA ALA A 443 -2.59 20.05 4.05
C ALA A 443 -2.89 18.76 4.84
N TYR A 444 -2.34 18.64 6.05
CA TYR A 444 -2.67 17.55 6.97
C TYR A 444 -4.17 17.52 7.31
N GLY A 445 -4.77 18.67 7.64
CA GLY A 445 -6.19 18.80 7.93
C GLY A 445 -7.06 18.32 6.77
N TYR A 446 -6.78 18.76 5.53
CA TYR A 446 -7.50 18.27 4.34
C TYR A 446 -7.33 16.77 4.12
N ALA A 447 -6.11 16.24 4.26
CA ALA A 447 -5.84 14.82 4.09
C ALA A 447 -6.56 13.98 5.16
N TYR A 448 -6.64 14.48 6.39
CA TYR A 448 -7.34 13.83 7.49
C TYR A 448 -8.85 13.76 7.24
N VAL A 449 -9.49 14.87 6.87
CA VAL A 449 -10.94 14.93 6.59
C VAL A 449 -11.31 13.98 5.45
N ASN A 450 -10.53 13.98 4.36
CA ASN A 450 -10.77 13.12 3.20
C ASN A 450 -10.52 11.62 3.46
N ARG A 451 -9.92 11.24 4.60
CA ARG A 451 -9.71 9.83 4.96
C ARG A 451 -10.94 9.20 5.61
N TRP A 452 -11.82 10.02 6.19
CA TRP A 452 -12.98 9.56 6.98
C TRP A 452 -14.33 9.84 6.32
N HIS A 453 -14.33 10.42 5.11
CA HIS A 453 -15.48 10.59 4.22
C HIS A 453 -15.24 9.83 2.92
#